data_AF-A0AB38XLJ9-F1
#
_entry.id   AF-A0AB38XLJ9-F1
#
_cell.length_a   1.000
_cell.length_b   1.000
_cell.length_c   1.000
_cell.angle_alpha   90.00
_cell.angle_beta   90.00
_cell.angle_gamma   90.00
#
_symmetry.space_group_name_H-M   'P 1'
#
loop_
_entity.id
_entity.type
_entity.pdbx_description
1 polymer ?
#
loop_
_entity_poly.entity_id
_entity_poly.type
_entity_poly.pdbx_seq_one_letter_code
_entity_poly.pdbx_strand_id
1 'polypeptide(L)'
;MSLTEKEQLAAQNDQRLKQVEKDIAKLQEAPAQIKELAAQMGKLMQYYYGPWREDREELDKAGKGQYGVLSEDAIWDQMGDYRSGLEELLHEVETALKDYEK
;
A
#
# COMPACT_ATOMS: atom_id res chain seq x y z
N MET A 1 19.99 32.84 -21.84
CA MET A 1 18.56 32.96 -21.50
C MET A 1 18.17 34.41 -21.36
N SER A 2 17.18 34.83 -22.11
CA SER A 2 16.46 36.10 -21.97
C SER A 2 15.68 36.17 -20.65
N LEU A 3 15.21 37.37 -20.30
CA LEU A 3 14.37 37.59 -19.12
C LEU A 3 13.09 36.75 -19.18
N THR A 4 12.43 36.72 -20.33
CA THR A 4 11.19 35.97 -20.56
C THR A 4 11.38 34.46 -20.42
N GLU A 5 12.49 33.91 -20.89
CA GLU A 5 12.81 32.48 -20.70
C GLU A 5 13.00 32.13 -19.21
N LYS A 6 13.60 33.04 -18.42
CA LYS A 6 13.75 32.85 -16.97
C LYS A 6 12.41 32.90 -16.24
N GLU A 7 11.53 33.81 -16.62
CA GLU A 7 10.17 33.93 -16.04
C GLU A 7 9.33 32.68 -16.32
N GLN A 8 9.37 32.16 -17.54
CA GLN A 8 8.69 30.92 -17.90
C GLN A 8 9.22 29.72 -17.10
N LEU A 9 10.54 29.61 -16.96
CA LEU A 9 11.16 28.55 -16.16
C LEU A 9 10.79 28.66 -14.67
N ALA A 10 10.74 29.87 -14.12
CA ALA A 10 10.33 30.11 -12.74
C ALA A 10 8.86 29.70 -12.52
N ALA A 11 7.95 30.08 -13.43
CA ALA A 11 6.54 29.71 -13.33
C ALA A 11 6.33 28.18 -13.39
N GLN A 12 7.06 27.48 -14.26
CA GLN A 12 7.00 26.02 -14.33
C GLN A 12 7.49 25.36 -13.03
N ASN A 13 8.57 25.87 -12.44
CA ASN A 13 9.10 25.33 -11.19
C ASN A 13 8.23 25.67 -9.98
N ASP A 14 7.56 26.82 -9.95
CA ASP A 14 6.58 27.16 -8.91
C ASP A 14 5.39 26.18 -8.91
N GLN A 15 4.92 25.80 -10.11
CA GLN A 15 3.91 24.76 -10.23
C GLN A 15 4.42 23.39 -9.77
N ARG A 16 5.66 23.02 -10.11
CA ARG A 16 6.28 21.78 -9.63
C ARG A 16 6.41 21.76 -8.11
N LEU A 17 6.85 22.86 -7.51
CA LEU A 17 7.01 22.99 -6.07
C LEU A 17 5.69 22.74 -5.34
N LYS A 18 4.60 23.38 -5.77
CA LYS A 18 3.25 23.17 -5.21
C LYS A 18 2.77 21.73 -5.32
N GLN A 19 3.16 21.02 -6.38
CA GLN A 19 2.79 19.62 -6.55
C GLN A 19 3.62 18.73 -5.61
N VAL A 20 4.94 18.95 -5.53
CA VAL A 20 5.85 18.24 -4.62
C VAL A 20 5.43 18.42 -3.16
N GLU A 21 5.02 19.61 -2.73
CA GLU A 21 4.52 19.85 -1.38
C GLU A 21 3.31 18.96 -1.04
N LYS A 22 2.37 18.81 -1.97
CA LYS A 22 1.19 17.95 -1.79
C LYS A 22 1.57 16.47 -1.73
N ASP A 23 2.49 16.05 -2.57
CA ASP A 23 2.88 14.65 -2.64
C ASP A 23 3.75 14.24 -1.44
N ILE A 24 4.59 15.15 -0.91
CA ILE A 24 5.27 14.96 0.37
C ILE A 24 4.27 14.80 1.52
N ALA A 25 3.20 15.61 1.55
CA ALA A 25 2.17 15.49 2.58
C ALA A 25 1.50 14.10 2.55
N LYS A 26 1.17 13.58 1.37
CA LYS A 26 0.64 12.21 1.22
C LYS A 26 1.65 11.15 1.68
N LEU A 27 2.92 11.31 1.33
CA LEU A 27 3.98 10.39 1.73
C LEU A 27 4.13 10.34 3.27
N GLN A 28 3.94 11.46 3.96
CA GLN A 28 3.98 11.53 5.42
C GLN A 28 2.84 10.74 6.09
N GLU A 29 1.73 10.50 5.41
CA GLU A 29 0.62 9.69 5.91
C GLU A 29 0.86 8.18 5.73
N ALA A 30 1.70 7.79 4.77
CA ALA A 30 1.92 6.39 4.40
C ALA A 30 2.36 5.49 5.58
N PRO A 31 3.26 5.89 6.50
CA PRO A 31 3.64 5.04 7.63
C PRO A 31 2.48 4.64 8.54
N ALA A 32 1.53 5.55 8.76
CA ALA A 32 0.34 5.25 9.56
C ALA A 32 -0.57 4.26 8.84
N GLN A 33 -0.82 4.48 7.54
CA GLN A 33 -1.63 3.58 6.71
C GLN A 33 -1.03 2.17 6.62
N ILE A 34 0.30 2.07 6.42
CA ILE A 34 1.01 0.78 6.38
C ILE A 34 0.88 0.06 7.72
N LYS A 35 1.01 0.76 8.85
CA LYS A 35 0.87 0.17 10.18
C LYS A 35 -0.54 -0.37 10.42
N GLU A 36 -1.56 0.38 10.03
CA GLU A 36 -2.96 -0.06 10.17
C GLU A 36 -3.25 -1.28 9.29
N LEU A 37 -2.80 -1.26 8.04
CA LEU A 37 -2.93 -2.39 7.12
C LEU A 37 -2.22 -3.64 7.66
N ALA A 38 -0.99 -3.50 8.17
CA ALA A 38 -0.24 -4.58 8.78
C ALA A 38 -0.98 -5.22 9.97
N ALA A 39 -1.64 -4.40 10.79
CA ALA A 39 -2.45 -4.88 11.92
C ALA A 39 -3.67 -5.68 11.46
N GLN A 40 -4.34 -5.27 10.37
CA GLN A 40 -5.47 -6.02 9.82
C GLN A 40 -5.03 -7.32 9.15
N MET A 41 -3.97 -7.26 8.32
CA MET A 41 -3.40 -8.44 7.69
C MET A 41 -2.90 -9.45 8.71
N GLY A 42 -2.30 -9.00 9.81
CA GLY A 42 -1.90 -9.88 10.91
C GLY A 42 -3.08 -10.68 11.50
N LYS A 43 -4.25 -10.06 11.66
CA LYS A 43 -5.46 -10.74 12.12
C LYS A 43 -6.00 -11.73 11.09
N LEU A 44 -6.03 -11.34 9.81
CA LEU A 44 -6.46 -12.23 8.72
C LEU A 44 -5.56 -13.46 8.58
N MET A 45 -4.24 -13.28 8.68
CA MET A 45 -3.28 -14.39 8.66
C MET A 45 -3.46 -15.31 9.86
N GLN A 46 -3.66 -14.76 11.07
CA GLN A 46 -3.94 -15.56 12.26
C GLN A 46 -5.22 -16.38 12.11
N TYR A 47 -6.26 -15.79 11.51
CA TYR A 47 -7.50 -16.49 11.20
C TYR A 47 -7.27 -17.62 10.18
N TYR A 48 -6.64 -17.30 9.05
CA TYR A 48 -6.38 -18.23 7.94
C TYR A 48 -5.52 -19.43 8.35
N TYR A 49 -4.47 -19.20 9.14
CA TYR A 49 -3.60 -20.29 9.62
C TYR A 49 -4.12 -21.01 10.87
N GLY A 50 -5.20 -20.52 11.47
CA GLY A 50 -5.81 -21.11 12.66
C GLY A 50 -7.17 -21.74 12.33
N PRO A 51 -8.27 -21.17 12.84
CA PRO A 51 -9.59 -21.79 12.80
C PRO A 51 -10.26 -21.79 11.41
N TRP A 52 -9.73 -21.05 10.43
CA TRP A 52 -10.38 -20.83 9.13
C TRP A 52 -10.88 -22.12 8.46
N ARG A 53 -10.09 -23.19 8.49
CA ARG A 53 -10.48 -24.46 7.85
C ARG A 53 -11.71 -25.07 8.50
N GLU A 54 -11.73 -25.12 9.82
CA GLU A 54 -12.84 -25.68 10.60
C GLU A 54 -14.09 -24.82 10.42
N ASP A 55 -13.95 -23.50 10.56
CA ASP A 55 -15.03 -22.54 10.35
C ASP A 55 -15.63 -22.64 8.95
N ARG A 56 -14.79 -22.76 7.92
CA ARG A 56 -15.24 -22.93 6.53
C ARG A 56 -16.09 -24.19 6.41
N GLU A 57 -15.60 -25.33 6.88
CA GLU A 57 -16.32 -26.61 6.77
C GLU A 57 -17.64 -26.60 7.56
N GLU A 58 -17.66 -25.99 8.75
CA GLU A 58 -18.87 -25.87 9.58
C GLU A 58 -19.90 -24.91 8.99
N LEU A 59 -19.45 -23.73 8.54
CA LEU A 59 -20.32 -22.70 7.98
C LEU A 59 -20.84 -23.09 6.60
N ASP A 60 -20.08 -23.82 5.80
CA ASP A 60 -20.54 -24.36 4.52
C ASP A 60 -21.69 -25.36 4.73
N LYS A 61 -21.54 -26.31 5.66
CA LYS A 61 -22.62 -27.24 6.05
C LYS A 61 -23.87 -26.52 6.57
N ALA A 62 -23.70 -25.37 7.21
CA ALA A 62 -24.80 -24.54 7.70
C ALA A 62 -25.41 -23.60 6.63
N GLY A 63 -24.96 -23.68 5.37
CA GLY A 63 -25.42 -22.81 4.28
C GLY A 63 -24.98 -21.35 4.43
N LYS A 64 -23.87 -21.10 5.15
CA LYS A 64 -23.30 -19.78 5.44
C LYS A 64 -21.95 -19.54 4.75
N GLY A 65 -21.64 -20.27 3.68
CA GLY A 65 -20.39 -20.17 2.93
C GLY A 65 -20.20 -18.87 2.13
N GLN A 66 -21.17 -17.94 2.11
CA GLN A 66 -21.10 -16.71 1.30
C GLN A 66 -20.08 -15.66 1.79
N TYR A 67 -19.44 -15.85 2.95
CA TYR A 67 -18.45 -14.90 3.45
C TYR A 67 -17.15 -15.03 2.66
N GLY A 68 -16.66 -13.92 2.10
CA GLY A 68 -15.45 -13.93 1.26
C GLY A 68 -14.21 -14.48 1.97
N VAL A 69 -14.09 -14.29 3.29
CA VAL A 69 -13.00 -14.85 4.10
C VAL A 69 -12.99 -16.39 4.15
N LEU A 70 -14.09 -17.06 3.81
CA LEU A 70 -14.19 -18.52 3.74
C LEU A 70 -13.87 -19.07 2.34
N SER A 71 -13.59 -18.21 1.37
CA SER A 71 -13.06 -18.61 0.06
C SER A 71 -11.69 -19.26 0.22
N GLU A 72 -11.39 -20.23 -0.64
CA GLU A 72 -10.09 -20.95 -0.64
C GLU A 72 -8.92 -19.99 -0.88
N ASP A 73 -9.10 -19.04 -1.80
CA ASP A 73 -7.98 -18.21 -2.27
C ASP A 73 -7.99 -16.78 -1.72
N ALA A 74 -9.12 -16.27 -1.20
CA ALA A 74 -9.26 -14.84 -0.95
C ALA A 74 -8.23 -14.27 0.03
N ILE A 75 -7.99 -14.93 1.17
CA ILE A 75 -6.99 -14.46 2.14
C ILE A 75 -5.58 -14.69 1.59
N TRP A 76 -5.36 -15.81 0.89
CA TRP A 76 -4.08 -16.14 0.27
C TRP A 76 -3.65 -15.10 -0.77
N ASP A 77 -4.55 -14.70 -1.66
CA ASP A 77 -4.31 -13.68 -2.67
C ASP A 77 -3.96 -12.34 -2.01
N GLN A 78 -4.71 -11.93 -0.99
CA GLN A 78 -4.43 -10.69 -0.26
C GLN A 78 -3.09 -10.73 0.49
N MET A 79 -2.65 -11.90 0.97
CA MET A 79 -1.31 -12.05 1.53
C MET A 79 -0.21 -11.87 0.48
N GLY A 80 -0.43 -12.38 -0.73
CA GLY A 80 0.45 -12.19 -1.87
C GLY A 80 0.54 -10.71 -2.26
N ASP A 81 -0.60 -10.08 -2.53
CA ASP A 81 -0.70 -8.66 -2.90
C ASP A 81 -0.08 -7.75 -1.84
N TYR A 82 -0.37 -8.00 -0.56
CA TYR A 82 0.19 -7.26 0.56
C TYR A 82 1.72 -7.36 0.59
N ARG A 83 2.26 -8.57 0.44
CA ARG A 83 3.72 -8.78 0.43
C ARG A 83 4.37 -8.08 -0.74
N SER A 84 3.87 -8.30 -1.96
CA SER A 84 4.44 -7.70 -3.17
C SER A 84 4.38 -6.16 -3.12
N GLY A 85 3.26 -5.60 -2.64
CA GLY A 85 3.14 -4.14 -2.49
C GLY A 85 4.13 -3.55 -1.49
N LEU A 86 4.44 -4.26 -0.39
CA LEU A 86 5.46 -3.81 0.56
C LEU A 86 6.89 -3.92 0.01
N GLU A 87 7.20 -5.00 -0.72
CA GLU A 87 8.50 -5.20 -1.36
C GLU A 87 8.76 -4.13 -2.42
N GLU A 88 7.76 -3.81 -3.24
CA GLU A 88 7.83 -2.73 -4.24
C GLU A 88 8.01 -1.36 -3.56
N LEU A 89 7.23 -1.06 -2.52
CA LEU A 89 7.39 0.20 -1.79
C LEU A 89 8.79 0.36 -1.18
N LEU A 90 9.32 -0.71 -0.57
CA LEU A 90 10.67 -0.71 -0.03
C LEU A 90 11.70 -0.41 -1.12
N HIS A 91 11.58 -1.07 -2.28
CA HIS A 91 12.48 -0.87 -3.41
C HIS A 91 12.49 0.59 -3.90
N GLU A 92 11.31 1.19 -4.08
CA GLU A 92 11.18 2.57 -4.56
C GLU A 92 11.69 3.59 -3.55
N VAL A 93 11.43 3.37 -2.24
CA VAL A 93 11.97 4.23 -1.18
C VAL A 93 13.50 4.16 -1.14
N GLU A 94 14.07 2.96 -1.19
CA GLU A 94 15.53 2.80 -1.22
C GLU A 94 16.16 3.46 -2.45
N THR A 95 15.52 3.35 -3.61
CA THR A 95 16.00 3.95 -4.86
C THR A 95 15.96 5.48 -4.79
N ALA A 96 14.84 6.05 -4.31
CA ALA A 96 14.69 7.49 -4.15
C ALA A 96 15.71 8.08 -3.15
N LEU A 97 15.99 7.38 -2.05
CA LEU A 97 17.01 7.81 -1.08
C LEU A 97 18.42 7.78 -1.68
N LYS A 98 18.76 6.71 -2.41
CA LYS A 98 20.06 6.61 -3.12
C LYS A 98 20.24 7.73 -4.15
N ASP A 99 19.18 8.16 -4.82
CA ASP A 99 19.24 9.24 -5.78
C ASP A 99 19.31 10.63 -5.14
N TYR A 100 18.73 10.82 -3.94
CA TYR A 100 18.84 12.05 -3.17
C TYR A 100 20.25 12.28 -2.58
N GLU A 101 20.96 11.19 -2.27
CA GLU A 101 22.32 11.25 -1.72
C GLU A 101 23.43 11.53 -2.76
N LYS A 102 23.10 11.51 -4.05
CA LYS A 102 24.02 11.78 -5.17
C LYS A 102 24.10 13.28 -5.48
#